data_AF-A0A923LFG0-F1
#
_entry.id   AF-A0A923LFG0-F1
#
_cell.length_a   1.000
_cell.length_b   1.000
_cell.length_c   1.000
_cell.angle_alpha   90.00
_cell.angle_beta   90.00
_cell.angle_gamma   90.00
#
_symmetry.space_group_name_H-M   'P 1'
#
loop_
_entity.id
_entity.type
_entity.pdbx_description
1 polymer ?
#
loop_
_entity_poly.entity_id
_entity_poly.type
_entity_poly.pdbx_seq_one_letter_code
_entity_poly.pdbx_strand_id
1 'polypeptide(L)' 'MKKGVKIAFVIFNIIYFFIDYILVTLLPNPILFGWLPLQLCILLFLPVPAAIVWGLYYNAFFNTQEHVK' A
#
# COMPACT_ATOMS: atom_id res chain seq x y z
N MET A 1 -11.10 -11.44 13.87
CA MET A 1 -10.33 -11.52 12.60
C MET A 1 -9.31 -12.67 12.63
N LYS A 2 -9.19 -13.47 11.57
CA LYS A 2 -8.31 -14.66 11.53
C LYS A 2 -6.82 -14.28 11.55
N LYS A 3 -5.96 -15.09 12.19
CA LYS A 3 -4.50 -14.88 12.26
C LYS A 3 -3.86 -14.75 10.87
N GLY A 4 -4.32 -15.56 9.90
CA GLY A 4 -3.83 -15.50 8.52
C GLY A 4 -4.05 -14.14 7.84
N VAL A 5 -5.18 -13.48 8.09
CA VAL A 5 -5.47 -12.15 7.52
C VAL A 5 -4.53 -11.08 8.08
N LYS A 6 -4.22 -11.14 9.38
CA LYS A 6 -3.22 -10.27 10.02
C LYS A 6 -1.83 -10.46 9.41
N ILE A 7 -1.40 -11.71 9.24
CA ILE A 7 -0.09 -12.04 8.65
C ILE A 7 -0.02 -11.55 7.20
N ALA A 8 -1.06 -11.81 6.39
CA ALA A 8 -1.12 -11.33 5.02
C ALA A 8 -1.03 -9.80 4.93
N PHE A 9 -1.72 -9.08 5.83
CA PHE A 9 -1.64 -7.63 5.91
C PHE A 9 -0.23 -7.13 6.27
N VAL A 10 0.45 -7.79 7.21
CA VAL A 10 1.85 -7.45 7.55
C VAL A 10 2.78 -7.66 6.36
N ILE A 11 2.68 -8.82 5.70
CA ILE A 11 3.50 -9.11 4.49
C ILE A 11 3.23 -8.09 3.39
N PHE A 12 1.96 -7.75 3.15
CA PHE A 12 1.58 -6.70 2.21
C PHE A 12 2.27 -5.37 2.51
N ASN A 13 2.26 -4.92 3.77
CA ASN A 13 2.89 -3.66 4.17
C ASN A 13 4.42 -3.71 4.03
N ILE A 14 5.06 -4.83 4.36
CA ILE A 14 6.52 -5.00 4.17
C ILE A 14 6.87 -4.83 2.68
N ILE A 15 6.14 -5.49 1.79
CA ILE A 15 6.36 -5.40 0.34
C ILE A 15 6.06 -3.97 -0.16
N TYR A 16 4.95 -3.38 0.29
CA TYR A 16 4.57 -2.02 -0.05
C TYR A 16 5.68 -1.01 0.29
N PHE A 17 6.16 -1.01 1.53
CA PHE A 17 7.20 -0.09 1.98
C PHE A 17 8.56 -0.39 1.34
N PHE A 18 8.87 -1.65 1.05
CA PHE A 18 10.06 -1.99 0.28
C PHE A 18 10.02 -1.39 -1.13
N ILE A 19 8.87 -1.46 -1.81
CA ILE A 19 8.70 -0.84 -3.12
C ILE A 19 8.81 0.68 -3.01
N ASP A 20 8.08 1.28 -2.07
CA ASP A 20 7.97 2.73 -1.91
C ASP A 20 9.32 3.40 -1.55
N TYR A 21 10.06 2.83 -0.59
CA TYR A 21 11.28 3.43 -0.07
C TYR A 21 12.57 2.95 -0.71
N ILE A 22 12.61 1.70 -1.22
CA ILE A 22 13.83 1.14 -1.79
C ILE A 22 13.71 1.06 -3.31
N LEU A 23 12.72 0.32 -3.82
CA LEU A 23 12.65 0.02 -5.25
C LEU A 23 12.49 1.27 -6.11
N VAL A 24 11.63 2.22 -5.71
CA VAL A 24 11.42 3.48 -6.45
C VAL A 24 12.72 4.26 -6.66
N THR A 25 13.63 4.24 -5.68
CA THR A 25 14.92 4.96 -5.76
C THR A 25 15.90 4.33 -6.75
N LEU A 26 15.77 3.03 -7.01
CA LEU A 26 16.64 2.27 -7.89
C LEU A 26 16.11 2.18 -9.32
N LEU A 27 14.83 2.50 -9.55
CA LEU A 27 14.22 2.45 -10.87
C LEU A 27 14.75 3.56 -11.76
N PRO A 28 15.01 3.28 -13.06
CA PRO A 28 15.28 4.33 -14.04
C PRO A 28 14.11 5.32 -14.05
N ASN A 29 14.39 6.59 -14.31
CA ASN A 29 13.37 7.65 -14.25
C ASN A 29 13.07 8.24 -15.64
N PRO A 30 12.49 7.46 -16.57
CA PRO A 30 12.04 8.00 -17.84
C PRO A 30 10.88 8.98 -17.63
N ILE A 31 10.74 9.92 -18.57
CA ILE A 31 9.60 10.82 -18.62
C ILE A 31 8.44 10.11 -19.32
N LEU A 32 7.37 9.84 -18.58
CA LEU A 32 6.10 9.35 -19.09
C LEU A 32 5.28 10.52 -19.65
N PHE A 33 4.58 10.28 -20.76
CA PHE A 33 3.64 11.23 -21.38
C PHE A 33 4.25 12.63 -21.70
N GLY A 34 5.58 12.74 -21.76
CA GLY A 34 6.28 14.00 -22.02
C GLY A 34 6.39 14.97 -20.84
N TRP A 35 5.84 14.64 -19.66
CA TRP A 35 5.88 15.56 -18.50
C TRP A 35 5.95 14.87 -17.12
N LEU A 36 5.67 13.58 -17.01
CA LEU A 36 5.54 12.88 -15.72
C LEU A 36 6.73 11.93 -15.48
N PRO A 37 7.63 12.20 -14.53
CA PRO A 37 8.68 11.24 -14.17
C PRO A 37 8.08 9.92 -13.66
N LEU A 38 8.64 8.78 -14.08
CA LEU A 38 8.17 7.45 -13.65
C LEU A 38 8.14 7.31 -12.12
N GLN A 39 9.18 7.80 -11.44
CA GLN A 39 9.25 7.73 -9.98
C GLN A 39 8.10 8.50 -9.31
N LEU A 40 7.77 9.69 -9.83
CA LEU A 40 6.63 10.49 -9.34
C LEU A 40 5.29 9.79 -9.63
N CYS A 41 5.14 9.18 -10.80
CA CYS A 41 3.97 8.38 -11.14
C CYS A 41 3.75 7.26 -10.13
N ILE A 42 4.81 6.50 -9.82
CA ILE A 42 4.73 5.41 -8.85
C ILE A 42 4.35 5.95 -7.47
N LEU A 43 5.01 7.00 -6.97
CA LEU A 43 4.70 7.59 -5.66
C LEU A 43 3.27 8.14 -5.55
N LEU A 44 2.69 8.64 -6.65
CA LEU A 44 1.32 9.14 -6.67
C LEU A 44 0.28 8.02 -6.68
N PHE A 45 0.54 6.94 -7.42
CA PHE A 45 -0.46 5.89 -7.65
C PHE A 45 -0.29 4.65 -6.77
N LEU A 46 0.90 4.38 -6.24
CA LEU A 46 1.16 3.28 -5.30
C LEU A 46 0.30 3.37 -4.02
N PRO A 47 0.00 4.56 -3.45
CA PRO A 47 -0.89 4.67 -2.29
C PRO A 47 -2.35 4.29 -2.59
N VAL A 48 -2.81 4.31 -3.84
CA VAL A 48 -4.20 3.99 -4.20
C VAL A 48 -4.59 2.54 -3.83
N PRO A 49 -3.88 1.50 -4.30
CA PRO A 49 -4.16 0.13 -3.88
C PRO A 49 -3.92 -0.08 -2.38
N ALA A 50 -2.94 0.61 -1.78
CA ALA A 50 -2.70 0.52 -0.34
C ALA A 50 -3.89 1.06 0.47
N ALA A 51 -4.45 2.21 0.09
CA ALA A 51 -5.62 2.79 0.72
C ALA A 51 -6.84 1.84 0.65
N ILE A 52 -7.03 1.14 -0.48
CA ILE A 52 -8.10 0.13 -0.62
C ILE A 52 -7.86 -1.03 0.36
N VAL A 53 -6.64 -1.59 0.39
CA VAL A 53 -6.30 -2.71 1.27
C VAL A 53 -6.42 -2.33 2.75
N TRP A 54 -5.93 -1.14 3.12
CA TRP A 54 -6.05 -0.60 4.47
C TRP A 54 -7.51 -0.36 4.85
N GLY A 55 -8.30 0.23 3.96
CA GLY A 55 -9.74 0.43 4.17
C GLY A 55 -10.47 -0.88 4.44
N LEU A 56 -10.23 -1.91 3.61
CA LEU A 56 -10.82 -3.24 3.80
C LEU A 56 -10.37 -3.89 5.12
N TYR A 57 -9.07 -3.82 5.42
CA TYR A 57 -8.51 -4.40 6.63
C TYR A 57 -9.05 -3.73 7.90
N TYR A 58 -9.04 -2.39 7.95
CA TYR A 58 -9.51 -1.66 9.11
C TYR A 58 -11.02 -1.75 9.28
N ASN A 59 -11.80 -1.71 8.20
CA ASN A 59 -13.24 -1.95 8.27
C ASN A 59 -13.53 -3.36 8.86
N ALA A 60 -12.84 -4.39 8.38
CA ALA A 60 -12.98 -5.74 8.94
C ALA A 60 -12.48 -5.83 10.39
N PHE A 61 -11.44 -5.07 10.75
CA PHE A 61 -10.92 -5.01 12.11
C PHE A 61 -11.94 -4.38 13.07
N PHE A 62 -12.47 -3.20 12.75
CA PHE A 62 -13.45 -2.49 13.59
C PHE A 62 -14.75 -3.26 13.73
N ASN A 63 -15.23 -3.93 12.68
CA ASN A 63 -16.40 -4.81 12.76
C ASN A 63 -16.22 -6.00 13.70
N THR A 64 -14.99 -6.32 14.11
CA THR A 64 -14.72 -7.39 15.11
C THR A 64 -14.60 -6.87 16.53
N GLN A 65 -14.66 -5.55 16.75
CA GLN A 65 -14.61 -4.93 18.08
C GLN A 65 -16.05 -4.67 18.57
N GLU A 66 -16.57 -5.52 19.45
CA GLU A 66 -17.96 -5.37 19.98
C GLU A 66 -18.10 -4.21 20.98
N HIS A 67 -16.99 -3.72 21.54
CA HIS A 67 -16.98 -2.76 22.65
C HIS A 67 -16.64 -1.31 22.24
N VAL A 68 -16.46 -1.06 20.94
CA VAL A 68 -16.15 0.26 20.39
C VAL A 68 -17.23 0.59 19.36
N LYS A 69 -18.44 0.85 19.86
CA LYS A 69 -19.52 1.50 19.09
C LYS A 69 -19.54 2.98 19.43
#